data_AF-A0A963VPA2-F1
#
_entry.id   AF-A0A963VPA2-F1
#
_cell.length_a   1.000
_cell.length_b   1.000
_cell.length_c   1.000
_cell.angle_alpha   90.00
_cell.angle_beta   90.00
_cell.angle_gamma   90.00
#
_symmetry.space_group_name_H-M   'P 1'
#
loop_
_entity.id
_entity.type
_entity.pdbx_description
1 polymer ?
#
loop_
_entity_poly.entity_id
_entity_poly.type
_entity_poly.pdbx_seq_one_letter_code
_entity_poly.pdbx_strand_id
1 'polypeptide(L)'
;EWCGPCKQLTPVLEKIAAEYSDKGVILAKINVDEEGFIAAQFQVQSIPTVYALFQGKPVANLTNARSESQLRQVLDQLLAQLPVEPGPGAQQDIAPLLAMGEDVLAAGDGPRAATIFSQIVEIAPDSAAAHAGLIRALTVAGELAEAGAVIDALPAEIAADPLVSQARSALVLAQDAPDDAELAGLRDAARANPADMDAQLAFAAAAFAAGQRDEAADTLLAMVAADPAWNEGAARAKLLQIFEAIGLEDPWVSATRRRLSTILFG
;
A
#
# COMPACT_ATOMS: atom_id res chain seq x y z
N GLU A 1 -25.75 -32.49 -14.04
CA GLU A 1 -26.94 -31.84 -14.65
C GLU A 1 -27.67 -31.05 -13.57
N TRP A 2 -27.85 -29.74 -13.76
CA TRP A 2 -28.37 -28.87 -12.70
C TRP A 2 -29.89 -29.07 -12.53
N CYS A 3 -30.30 -29.50 -11.33
CA CYS A 3 -31.67 -29.66 -10.86
C CYS A 3 -32.61 -28.50 -11.27
N GLY A 4 -33.74 -28.81 -11.92
CA GLY A 4 -34.70 -27.82 -12.45
C GLY A 4 -35.23 -26.81 -11.41
N PRO A 5 -35.65 -27.25 -10.21
CA PRO A 5 -36.02 -26.35 -9.11
C PRO A 5 -34.92 -25.36 -8.68
N CYS A 6 -33.63 -25.73 -8.77
CA CYS A 6 -32.55 -24.81 -8.43
C CYS A 6 -32.44 -23.68 -9.45
N LYS A 7 -32.62 -23.98 -10.74
CA LYS A 7 -32.55 -22.97 -11.81
C LYS A 7 -33.60 -21.86 -11.64
N GLN A 8 -34.71 -22.15 -10.98
CA GLN A 8 -35.76 -21.16 -10.68
C GLN A 8 -35.44 -20.35 -9.42
N LEU A 9 -34.81 -20.97 -8.42
CA LEU A 9 -34.53 -20.32 -7.14
C LEU A 9 -33.23 -19.51 -7.14
N THR A 10 -32.22 -19.93 -7.91
CA THR A 10 -30.91 -19.24 -7.99
C THR A 10 -31.04 -17.76 -8.36
N PRO A 11 -31.77 -17.36 -9.42
CA PRO A 11 -31.88 -15.94 -9.78
C PRO A 11 -32.57 -15.10 -8.71
N VAL A 12 -33.52 -15.69 -7.99
CA VAL A 12 -34.23 -15.01 -6.88
C VAL A 12 -33.28 -14.79 -5.71
N LEU A 13 -32.46 -15.80 -5.36
CA LEU A 13 -31.46 -15.68 -4.29
C LEU A 13 -30.36 -14.67 -4.64
N GLU A 14 -29.86 -14.68 -5.88
CA GLU A 14 -28.86 -13.72 -6.35
C GLU A 14 -29.38 -12.28 -6.27
N LYS A 15 -30.63 -12.06 -6.71
CA LYS A 15 -31.29 -10.75 -6.61
C LYS A 15 -31.43 -10.29 -5.15
N ILE A 16 -31.95 -11.15 -4.27
CA ILE A 16 -32.15 -10.80 -2.86
C ILE A 16 -30.81 -10.53 -2.18
N ALA A 17 -29.79 -11.35 -2.42
CA ALA A 17 -28.48 -11.15 -1.82
C ALA A 17 -27.83 -9.84 -2.26
N ALA A 18 -27.98 -9.46 -3.54
CA ALA A 18 -27.51 -8.17 -4.03
C ALA A 18 -28.22 -6.98 -3.36
N GLU A 19 -29.53 -7.08 -3.10
CA GLU A 19 -30.27 -6.02 -2.42
C GLU A 19 -29.99 -5.93 -0.90
N TYR A 20 -29.47 -7.00 -0.31
CA TYR A 20 -29.17 -7.10 1.12
C TYR A 20 -27.67 -7.10 1.41
N SER A 21 -26.82 -6.83 0.40
CA SER A 21 -25.37 -6.74 0.54
C SER A 21 -24.97 -5.73 1.60
N ASP A 22 -25.64 -4.57 1.61
CA ASP A 22 -25.39 -3.48 2.54
C ASP A 22 -25.78 -3.83 3.98
N LYS A 23 -26.59 -4.89 4.16
CA LYS A 23 -26.98 -5.45 5.46
C LYS A 23 -26.10 -6.67 5.84
N GLY A 24 -24.99 -6.91 5.13
CA GLY A 24 -24.06 -8.00 5.39
C GLY A 24 -24.51 -9.38 4.91
N VAL A 25 -25.49 -9.47 4.00
CA VAL A 25 -25.95 -10.76 3.46
C VAL A 25 -25.11 -11.15 2.24
N ILE A 26 -24.51 -12.34 2.28
CA ILE A 26 -23.71 -12.90 1.18
C ILE A 26 -24.32 -14.24 0.73
N LEU A 27 -24.45 -14.44 -0.58
CA LEU A 27 -24.89 -15.70 -1.16
C LEU A 27 -23.70 -16.60 -1.50
N ALA A 28 -23.53 -17.69 -0.75
CA ALA A 28 -22.60 -18.76 -1.09
C ALA A 28 -23.32 -19.88 -1.85
N LYS A 29 -22.86 -20.18 -3.08
CA LYS A 29 -23.39 -21.28 -3.89
C LYS A 29 -22.43 -22.46 -3.80
N ILE A 30 -22.92 -23.62 -3.35
CA ILE A 30 -22.13 -24.83 -3.18
C ILE A 30 -22.67 -25.91 -4.12
N ASN A 31 -21.81 -26.46 -4.97
CA ASN A 31 -22.14 -27.61 -5.79
C ASN A 31 -21.93 -28.88 -4.98
N VAL A 32 -23.01 -29.55 -4.59
CA VAL A 32 -22.92 -30.76 -3.75
C VAL A 32 -22.35 -31.98 -4.49
N ASP A 33 -22.33 -31.96 -5.83
CA ASP A 33 -21.69 -33.01 -6.63
C ASP A 33 -20.16 -32.92 -6.55
N GLU A 34 -19.62 -31.71 -6.40
CA GLU A 34 -18.18 -31.44 -6.26
C GLU A 34 -17.74 -31.45 -4.79
N GLU A 35 -18.57 -30.88 -3.91
CA GLU A 35 -18.27 -30.66 -2.49
C GLU A 35 -19.00 -31.65 -1.56
N GLY A 36 -18.80 -32.95 -1.81
CA GLY A 36 -19.51 -34.03 -1.11
C GLY A 36 -19.29 -34.04 0.42
N PHE A 37 -18.12 -33.62 0.89
CA PHE A 37 -17.81 -33.51 2.32
C PHE A 37 -18.70 -32.46 3.02
N ILE A 38 -18.83 -31.28 2.41
CA ILE A 38 -19.66 -30.19 2.93
C ILE A 38 -21.13 -30.61 2.90
N ALA A 39 -21.59 -31.24 1.81
CA ALA A 39 -22.96 -31.75 1.70
C ALA A 39 -23.31 -32.75 2.82
N ALA A 40 -22.37 -33.65 3.16
CA ALA A 40 -22.54 -34.60 4.26
C ALA A 40 -22.59 -33.92 5.64
N GLN A 41 -21.71 -32.95 5.89
CA GLN A 41 -21.65 -32.20 7.15
C GLN A 41 -22.96 -31.42 7.42
N PHE A 42 -23.55 -30.84 6.38
CA PHE A 42 -24.83 -30.14 6.46
C PHE A 42 -26.05 -31.05 6.30
N GLN A 43 -25.84 -32.37 6.25
CA GLN A 43 -26.88 -33.40 6.10
C GLN A 43 -27.86 -33.10 4.96
N VAL A 44 -27.34 -32.68 3.79
CA VAL A 44 -28.16 -32.35 2.62
C VAL A 44 -28.84 -33.61 2.08
N GLN A 45 -30.16 -33.69 2.19
CA GLN A 45 -30.96 -34.84 1.72
C GLN A 45 -31.61 -34.60 0.36
N SER A 46 -31.80 -33.34 -0.03
CA SER A 46 -32.43 -32.96 -1.29
C SER A 46 -31.90 -31.62 -1.81
N ILE A 47 -32.05 -31.39 -3.11
CA ILE A 47 -31.55 -30.21 -3.82
C ILE A 47 -32.75 -29.47 -4.44
N PRO A 48 -32.89 -28.13 -4.28
CA PRO A 48 -32.04 -27.23 -3.51
C PRO A 48 -32.26 -27.35 -2.00
N THR A 49 -31.19 -27.18 -1.22
CA THR A 49 -31.25 -26.88 0.22
C THR A 49 -30.64 -25.50 0.45
N VAL A 50 -31.31 -24.65 1.23
CA VAL A 50 -30.87 -23.28 1.52
C VAL A 50 -30.81 -23.08 3.02
N TYR A 51 -29.65 -22.68 3.53
CA TYR A 51 -29.43 -22.34 4.94
C TYR A 51 -28.98 -20.89 5.06
N ALA A 52 -29.44 -20.21 6.11
CA ALA A 52 -28.82 -18.98 6.58
C ALA A 52 -27.77 -19.33 7.64
N LEU A 53 -26.55 -18.84 7.49
CA LEU A 53 -25.47 -19.04 8.44
C LEU A 53 -25.06 -17.72 9.09
N PHE A 54 -24.76 -17.75 10.39
CA PHE A 54 -24.17 -16.64 11.12
C PHE A 54 -23.09 -17.20 12.06
N GLN A 55 -21.89 -16.60 12.06
CA GLN A 55 -20.73 -17.04 12.85
C GLN A 55 -20.44 -18.55 12.72
N GLY A 56 -20.52 -19.09 11.50
CA GLY A 56 -20.26 -20.50 11.20
C GLY A 56 -21.35 -21.47 11.64
N LYS A 57 -22.50 -21.00 12.14
CA LYS A 57 -23.62 -21.83 12.58
C LYS A 57 -24.86 -21.60 11.70
N PRO A 58 -25.61 -22.66 11.33
CA PRO A 58 -26.90 -22.51 10.66
C PRO A 58 -27.93 -21.92 11.63
N VAL A 59 -28.42 -20.73 11.32
CA VAL A 59 -29.40 -20.00 12.13
C VAL A 59 -30.83 -20.16 11.62
N ALA A 60 -31.01 -20.46 10.33
CA ALA A 60 -32.31 -20.78 9.76
C ALA A 60 -32.21 -21.74 8.58
N ASN A 61 -33.25 -22.56 8.39
CA ASN A 61 -33.46 -23.36 7.19
C ASN A 61 -34.48 -22.66 6.29
N LEU A 62 -34.02 -22.22 5.11
CA LEU A 62 -34.81 -21.49 4.12
C LEU A 62 -35.31 -22.39 2.98
N THR A 63 -35.08 -23.70 3.04
CA THR A 63 -35.45 -24.66 1.99
C THR A 63 -36.96 -24.67 1.68
N ASN A 64 -37.79 -24.30 2.66
CA ASN A 64 -39.24 -24.21 2.50
C ASN A 64 -39.72 -22.84 1.98
N ALA A 65 -38.86 -21.82 1.97
CA ALA A 65 -39.20 -20.50 1.46
C ALA A 65 -39.14 -20.53 -0.08
N ARG A 66 -40.30 -20.54 -0.73
CA ARG A 66 -40.41 -20.69 -2.19
C ARG A 66 -40.76 -19.40 -2.93
N SER A 67 -41.03 -18.31 -2.21
CA SER A 67 -41.26 -16.99 -2.80
C SER A 67 -40.21 -15.97 -2.34
N GLU A 68 -39.98 -14.97 -3.19
CA GLU A 68 -39.13 -13.82 -2.89
C GLU A 68 -39.57 -13.10 -1.60
N SER A 69 -40.89 -12.96 -1.40
CA SER A 69 -41.45 -12.32 -0.21
C SER A 69 -41.16 -13.08 1.08
N GLN A 70 -41.24 -14.42 1.06
CA GLN A 70 -40.94 -15.27 2.22
C GLN A 70 -39.45 -15.20 2.58
N LEU A 71 -38.57 -15.25 1.58
CA LEU A 71 -37.13 -15.14 1.77
C LEU A 71 -36.75 -13.80 2.41
N ARG A 72 -37.29 -12.69 1.90
CA ARG A 72 -37.10 -11.35 2.48
C ARG A 72 -37.57 -11.27 3.92
N GLN A 73 -38.79 -11.75 4.19
CA GLN A 73 -39.35 -11.72 5.54
C GLN A 73 -38.48 -12.46 6.56
N VAL A 74 -37.96 -13.63 6.20
CA VAL A 74 -37.08 -14.40 7.10
C VAL A 74 -35.74 -13.70 7.26
N LEU A 75 -35.15 -13.15 6.19
CA LEU A 75 -33.91 -12.37 6.27
C LEU A 75 -34.07 -11.14 7.16
N ASP A 76 -35.13 -10.34 6.99
CA ASP A 76 -35.40 -9.18 7.83
C ASP A 76 -35.57 -9.57 9.32
N GLN A 77 -36.25 -10.69 9.60
CA GLN A 77 -36.38 -11.20 10.97
C GLN A 77 -35.04 -11.64 11.57
N LEU A 78 -34.18 -12.28 10.79
CA LEU A 78 -32.85 -12.68 11.23
C LEU A 78 -31.97 -11.46 11.47
N LEU A 79 -31.95 -10.50 10.55
CA LEU A 79 -31.15 -9.27 10.66
C LEU A 79 -31.60 -8.39 11.83
N ALA A 80 -32.88 -8.43 12.22
CA ALA A 80 -33.37 -7.73 13.40
C ALA A 80 -32.93 -8.39 14.74
N GLN A 81 -32.64 -9.69 14.73
CA GLN A 81 -32.30 -10.47 15.93
C GLN A 81 -30.81 -10.72 16.09
N LEU A 82 -30.06 -10.65 14.98
CA LEU A 82 -28.63 -10.88 14.95
C LEU A 82 -27.89 -9.54 14.99
N PRO A 83 -26.81 -9.41 15.79
CA PRO A 83 -25.95 -8.24 15.74
C PRO A 83 -25.09 -8.31 14.47
N VAL A 84 -25.72 -8.08 13.32
CA VAL A 84 -25.05 -8.02 12.03
C VAL A 84 -24.54 -6.61 11.87
N GLU A 85 -23.24 -6.43 12.09
CA GLU A 85 -22.56 -5.27 11.54
C GLU A 85 -22.52 -5.44 10.02
N PRO A 86 -22.74 -4.36 9.24
CA PRO A 86 -22.57 -4.43 7.79
C PRO A 86 -21.12 -4.87 7.50
N GLY A 87 -20.97 -6.17 7.27
CA GLY A 87 -19.71 -6.74 6.79
C GLY A 87 -19.49 -6.28 5.36
N PRO A 88 -18.24 -6.07 4.94
CA PRO A 88 -17.92 -5.56 3.61
C PRO A 88 -18.60 -6.43 2.56
N GLY A 89 -19.60 -5.87 1.88
CA GLY A 89 -20.45 -6.59 0.94
C GLY A 89 -19.61 -7.05 -0.23
N ALA A 90 -19.35 -8.35 -0.37
CA ALA A 90 -18.64 -8.92 -1.50
C ALA A 90 -17.43 -8.09 -2.00
N GLN A 91 -16.65 -7.48 -1.10
CA GLN A 91 -15.31 -7.03 -1.48
C GLN A 91 -14.59 -8.31 -1.92
N GLN A 92 -14.18 -8.36 -3.19
CA GLN A 92 -13.15 -9.30 -3.59
C GLN A 92 -12.04 -9.20 -2.55
N ASP A 93 -11.58 -10.33 -2.02
CA ASP A 93 -10.53 -10.31 -1.01
C ASP A 93 -9.30 -9.62 -1.61
N ILE A 94 -9.12 -8.35 -1.27
CA ILE A 94 -8.00 -7.53 -1.75
C ILE A 94 -6.75 -7.78 -0.93
N ALA A 95 -6.80 -8.56 0.16
CA ALA A 95 -5.66 -8.78 1.03
C ALA A 95 -4.44 -9.38 0.29
N PRO A 96 -4.59 -10.35 -0.65
CA PRO A 96 -3.46 -10.82 -1.45
C PRO A 96 -2.87 -9.76 -2.37
N LEU A 97 -3.72 -8.89 -2.95
CA LEU A 97 -3.26 -7.81 -3.82
C LEU A 97 -2.56 -6.71 -3.03
N LEU A 98 -3.08 -6.35 -1.85
CA LEU A 98 -2.45 -5.43 -0.92
C LEU A 98 -1.07 -5.94 -0.52
N ALA A 99 -0.96 -7.20 -0.10
CA ALA A 99 0.32 -7.81 0.26
C ALA A 99 1.32 -7.76 -0.91
N MET A 100 0.87 -8.10 -2.13
CA MET A 100 1.71 -8.00 -3.32
C MET A 100 2.16 -6.56 -3.61
N GLY A 101 1.28 -5.57 -3.46
CA GLY A 101 1.62 -4.16 -3.62
C GLY A 101 2.65 -3.69 -2.60
N GLU A 102 2.50 -4.08 -1.33
CA GLU A 102 3.45 -3.78 -0.27
C GLU A 102 4.82 -4.43 -0.51
N ASP A 103 4.87 -5.69 -0.96
CA ASP A 103 6.12 -6.39 -1.26
C ASP A 103 6.88 -5.72 -2.41
N VAL A 104 6.18 -5.31 -3.48
CA VAL A 104 6.76 -4.60 -4.62
C VAL A 104 7.25 -3.21 -4.21
N LEU A 105 6.48 -2.50 -3.38
CA LEU A 105 6.87 -1.20 -2.84
C LEU A 105 8.10 -1.31 -1.94
N ALA A 106 8.17 -2.32 -1.08
CA ALA A 106 9.32 -2.59 -0.21
C ALA A 106 10.59 -2.95 -1.00
N ALA A 107 10.44 -3.53 -2.20
CA ALA A 107 11.53 -3.75 -3.13
C ALA A 107 12.00 -2.48 -3.88
N GLY A 108 11.34 -1.33 -3.65
CA GLY A 108 11.67 -0.04 -4.25
C GLY A 108 11.11 0.17 -5.65
N ASP A 109 10.26 -0.73 -6.17
CA ASP A 109 9.64 -0.62 -7.49
C ASP A 109 8.35 0.19 -7.41
N GLY A 110 8.51 1.51 -7.20
CA GLY A 110 7.41 2.48 -7.10
C GLY A 110 6.41 2.42 -8.27
N PRO A 111 6.85 2.48 -9.54
CA PRO A 111 5.94 2.46 -10.70
C PRO A 111 5.07 1.21 -10.77
N ARG A 112 5.66 0.03 -10.49
CA ARG A 112 4.88 -1.22 -10.48
C ARG A 112 3.94 -1.28 -9.29
N ALA A 113 4.39 -0.85 -8.10
CA ALA A 113 3.53 -0.78 -6.93
C ALA A 113 2.34 0.16 -7.17
N ALA A 114 2.55 1.31 -7.80
CA ALA A 114 1.49 2.26 -8.14
C ALA A 114 0.44 1.62 -9.04
N THR A 115 0.85 0.85 -10.05
CA THR A 115 -0.08 0.12 -10.93
C THR A 115 -0.93 -0.89 -10.13
N ILE A 116 -0.33 -1.62 -9.18
CA ILE A 116 -1.05 -2.58 -8.33
C ILE A 116 -2.06 -1.86 -7.44
N PHE A 117 -1.63 -0.82 -6.72
CA PHE A 117 -2.52 -0.09 -5.82
C PHE A 117 -3.64 0.65 -6.55
N SER A 118 -3.41 1.19 -7.75
CA SER A 118 -4.47 1.76 -8.58
C SER A 118 -5.55 0.74 -8.92
N GLN A 119 -5.17 -0.49 -9.28
CA GLN A 119 -6.14 -1.58 -9.51
C GLN A 119 -6.92 -1.92 -8.23
N ILE A 120 -6.26 -1.92 -7.07
CA ILE A 120 -6.94 -2.18 -5.79
C ILE A 120 -7.94 -1.06 -5.47
N VAL A 121 -7.59 0.19 -5.73
CA VAL A 121 -8.49 1.35 -5.55
C VAL A 121 -9.71 1.25 -6.49
N GLU A 122 -9.54 0.77 -7.72
CA GLU A 122 -10.67 0.50 -8.63
C GLU A 122 -11.61 -0.58 -8.08
N ILE A 123 -11.07 -1.63 -7.44
CA ILE A 123 -11.83 -2.75 -6.86
C ILE A 123 -12.50 -2.35 -5.53
N ALA A 124 -11.79 -1.60 -4.69
CA ALA A 124 -12.17 -1.23 -3.34
C ALA A 124 -11.88 0.27 -3.10
N PRO A 125 -12.72 1.16 -3.67
CA PRO A 125 -12.54 2.62 -3.59
C PRO A 125 -12.73 3.19 -2.17
N ASP A 126 -13.20 2.39 -1.23
CA ASP A 126 -13.33 2.69 0.19
C ASP A 126 -12.11 2.23 1.02
N SER A 127 -11.16 1.52 0.43
CA SER A 127 -9.99 0.97 1.13
C SER A 127 -8.94 2.04 1.39
N ALA A 128 -8.84 2.51 2.64
CA ALA A 128 -7.80 3.45 3.05
C ALA A 128 -6.38 2.88 2.87
N ALA A 129 -6.21 1.56 3.08
CA ALA A 129 -4.93 0.88 2.86
C ALA A 129 -4.49 0.94 1.39
N ALA A 130 -5.43 0.76 0.45
CA ALA A 130 -5.12 0.85 -0.99
C ALA A 130 -4.70 2.26 -1.41
N HIS A 131 -5.43 3.29 -0.95
CA HIS A 131 -5.10 4.68 -1.22
C HIS A 131 -3.75 5.07 -0.59
N ALA A 132 -3.51 4.69 0.66
CA ALA A 132 -2.23 4.93 1.33
C ALA A 132 -1.07 4.25 0.57
N GLY A 133 -1.25 3.01 0.12
CA GLY A 133 -0.29 2.30 -0.71
C GLY A 133 0.00 3.01 -2.03
N LEU A 134 -1.04 3.47 -2.73
CA LEU A 134 -0.90 4.22 -3.99
C LEU A 134 -0.10 5.51 -3.79
N ILE A 135 -0.42 6.30 -2.77
CA ILE A 135 0.28 7.55 -2.45
C ILE A 135 1.77 7.29 -2.19
N ARG A 136 2.09 6.27 -1.38
CA ARG A 136 3.49 5.91 -1.11
C ARG A 136 4.19 5.43 -2.37
N ALA A 137 3.53 4.64 -3.21
CA ALA A 137 4.09 4.14 -4.44
C ALA A 137 4.39 5.24 -5.46
N LEU A 138 3.48 6.19 -5.65
CA LEU A 138 3.70 7.39 -6.48
C LEU A 138 4.84 8.25 -5.92
N THR A 139 4.93 8.36 -4.59
CA THR A 139 6.04 9.07 -3.93
C THR A 139 7.38 8.40 -4.24
N VAL A 140 7.47 7.08 -4.15
CA VAL A 140 8.69 6.31 -4.49
C VAL A 140 9.00 6.37 -5.99
N ALA A 141 7.97 6.46 -6.85
CA ALA A 141 8.13 6.64 -8.29
C ALA A 141 8.59 8.06 -8.69
N GLY A 142 8.63 9.01 -7.76
CA GLY A 142 8.94 10.43 -8.03
C GLY A 142 7.76 11.22 -8.60
N GLU A 143 6.57 10.62 -8.69
CA GLU A 143 5.35 11.23 -9.23
C GLU A 143 4.63 12.06 -8.14
N LEU A 144 5.36 13.01 -7.55
CA LEU A 144 4.91 13.74 -6.35
C LEU A 144 3.65 14.58 -6.58
N ALA A 145 3.49 15.13 -7.79
CA ALA A 145 2.31 15.91 -8.16
C ALA A 145 1.06 15.03 -8.24
N GLU A 146 1.19 13.82 -8.78
CA GLU A 146 0.09 12.86 -8.87
C GLU A 146 -0.28 12.31 -7.49
N ALA A 147 0.71 12.00 -6.65
CA ALA A 147 0.48 11.62 -5.26
C ALA A 147 -0.33 12.70 -4.49
N GLY A 148 -0.02 13.97 -4.72
CA GLY A 148 -0.78 15.11 -4.18
C GLY A 148 -2.22 15.16 -4.70
N ALA A 149 -2.42 14.96 -6.00
CA ALA A 149 -3.76 14.92 -6.59
C ALA A 149 -4.63 13.78 -6.05
N VAL A 150 -4.05 12.60 -5.82
CA VAL A 150 -4.75 11.47 -5.17
C VAL A 150 -5.23 11.88 -3.79
N ILE A 151 -4.36 12.50 -2.98
CA ILE A 151 -4.67 12.96 -1.63
C ILE A 151 -5.82 13.98 -1.63
N ASP A 152 -5.80 14.94 -2.55
CA ASP A 152 -6.80 16.01 -2.64
C ASP A 152 -8.18 15.49 -3.07
N ALA A 153 -8.21 14.35 -3.76
CA ALA A 153 -9.43 13.69 -4.21
C ALA A 153 -10.06 12.75 -3.16
N LEU A 154 -9.39 12.48 -2.04
CA LEU A 154 -9.88 11.53 -1.04
C LEU A 154 -11.13 12.05 -0.30
N PRO A 155 -12.14 11.18 -0.08
CA PRO A 155 -13.21 11.43 0.89
C PRO A 155 -12.64 11.71 2.28
N ALA A 156 -13.33 12.53 3.07
CA ALA A 156 -12.88 12.96 4.40
C ALA A 156 -12.63 11.78 5.35
N GLU A 157 -13.44 10.73 5.24
CA GLU A 157 -13.35 9.51 6.03
C GLU A 157 -12.04 8.75 5.76
N ILE A 158 -11.65 8.63 4.49
CA ILE A 158 -10.40 7.97 4.08
C ILE A 158 -9.20 8.88 4.37
N ALA A 159 -9.33 10.18 4.12
CA ALA A 159 -8.28 11.17 4.36
C ALA A 159 -7.84 11.24 5.84
N ALA A 160 -8.75 10.92 6.77
CA ALA A 160 -8.49 10.89 8.21
C ALA A 160 -7.84 9.58 8.68
N ASP A 161 -7.72 8.55 7.82
CA ASP A 161 -7.13 7.28 8.20
C ASP A 161 -5.63 7.43 8.56
N PRO A 162 -5.13 6.74 9.61
CA PRO A 162 -3.73 6.82 10.01
C PRO A 162 -2.73 6.42 8.91
N LEU A 163 -3.06 5.44 8.07
CA LEU A 163 -2.19 4.99 6.97
C LEU A 163 -2.07 6.08 5.89
N VAL A 164 -3.17 6.76 5.60
CA VAL A 164 -3.18 7.89 4.65
C VAL A 164 -2.42 9.08 5.23
N SER A 165 -2.59 9.37 6.51
CA SER A 165 -1.84 10.43 7.20
C SER A 165 -0.33 10.18 7.19
N GLN A 166 0.08 8.91 7.35
CA GLN A 166 1.48 8.52 7.22
C GLN A 166 1.98 8.70 5.79
N ALA A 167 1.22 8.25 4.79
CA ALA A 167 1.59 8.39 3.38
C ALA A 167 1.72 9.86 2.96
N ARG A 168 0.81 10.73 3.42
CA ARG A 168 0.88 12.18 3.23
C ARG A 168 2.16 12.77 3.81
N SER A 169 2.54 12.35 5.02
CA SER A 169 3.77 12.84 5.66
C SER A 169 5.02 12.43 4.87
N ALA A 170 5.05 11.22 4.33
CA ALA A 170 6.12 10.75 3.46
C ALA A 170 6.19 11.56 2.15
N LEU A 171 5.04 11.89 1.56
CA LEU A 171 4.98 12.76 0.37
C LEU A 171 5.54 14.16 0.66
N VAL A 172 5.12 14.79 1.76
CA VAL A 172 5.62 16.13 2.14
C VAL A 172 7.14 16.12 2.29
N LEU A 173 7.68 15.10 2.96
CA LEU A 173 9.13 14.96 3.09
C LEU A 173 9.83 14.81 1.73
N ALA A 174 9.22 14.09 0.79
CA ALA A 174 9.75 13.94 -0.56
C ALA A 174 9.64 15.24 -1.39
N GLN A 175 8.60 16.05 -1.16
CA GLN A 175 8.43 17.36 -1.81
C GLN A 175 9.38 18.42 -1.28
N ASP A 176 9.78 18.32 -0.01
CA ASP A 176 10.78 19.20 0.60
C ASP A 176 12.22 18.84 0.21
N ALA A 177 12.42 17.69 -0.47
CA ALA A 177 13.71 17.36 -1.06
C ALA A 177 14.00 18.30 -2.24
N PRO A 178 15.26 18.74 -2.45
CA PRO A 178 15.61 19.59 -3.59
C PRO A 178 15.19 18.90 -4.89
N ASP A 179 14.43 19.62 -5.71
CA ASP A 179 13.95 19.08 -6.99
C ASP A 179 15.12 18.83 -7.96
N ASP A 180 14.86 18.08 -9.03
CA ASP A 180 15.90 17.71 -9.99
C ASP A 180 16.59 18.93 -10.63
N ALA A 181 15.87 20.04 -10.79
CA ALA A 181 16.39 21.26 -11.40
C ALA A 181 17.31 22.02 -10.44
N GLU A 182 16.92 22.13 -9.17
CA GLU A 182 17.74 22.70 -8.10
C GLU A 182 19.00 21.87 -7.89
N LEU A 183 18.87 20.55 -7.84
CA LEU A 183 20.00 19.63 -7.72
C LEU A 183 20.95 19.73 -8.92
N ALA A 184 20.41 19.83 -10.14
CA ALA A 184 21.21 20.08 -11.34
C ALA A 184 21.94 21.42 -11.28
N GLY A 185 21.28 22.49 -10.83
CA GLY A 185 21.89 23.80 -10.63
C GLY A 185 23.04 23.78 -9.63
N LEU A 186 22.86 23.10 -8.49
CA LEU A 186 23.91 22.92 -7.48
C LEU A 186 25.08 22.08 -8.04
N ARG A 187 24.78 21.03 -8.80
CA ARG A 187 25.80 20.20 -9.47
C ARG A 187 26.62 21.03 -10.46
N ASP A 188 25.96 21.85 -11.26
CA ASP A 188 26.63 22.69 -12.26
C ASP A 188 27.46 23.78 -11.59
N ALA A 189 26.97 24.40 -10.51
CA ALA A 189 27.74 25.35 -9.71
C ALA A 189 29.01 24.72 -9.13
N ALA A 190 28.89 23.53 -8.52
CA ALA A 190 30.02 22.79 -7.98
C ALA A 190 31.03 22.39 -9.08
N ARG A 191 30.56 22.02 -10.29
CA ARG A 191 31.44 21.68 -11.41
C ARG A 191 32.13 22.90 -12.03
N ALA A 192 31.44 24.04 -12.10
CA ALA A 192 31.97 25.26 -12.66
C ALA A 192 33.15 25.81 -11.85
N ASN A 193 33.12 25.61 -10.53
CA ASN A 193 34.21 26.01 -9.64
C ASN A 193 34.57 24.90 -8.64
N PRO A 194 35.43 23.93 -9.02
CA PRO A 194 35.83 22.83 -8.15
C PRO A 194 36.56 23.25 -6.86
N ALA A 195 37.12 24.46 -6.83
CA ALA A 195 37.77 25.01 -5.64
C ALA A 195 36.80 25.70 -4.66
N ASP A 196 35.55 25.94 -5.08
CA ASP A 196 34.52 26.51 -4.22
C ASP A 196 33.97 25.45 -3.28
N MET A 197 34.58 25.35 -2.10
CA MET A 197 34.21 24.36 -1.09
C MET A 197 32.79 24.56 -0.54
N ASP A 198 32.26 25.78 -0.53
CA ASP A 198 30.87 26.03 -0.14
C ASP A 198 29.90 25.44 -1.16
N ALA A 199 30.17 25.62 -2.46
CA ALA A 199 29.39 25.02 -3.54
C ALA A 199 29.47 23.48 -3.53
N GLN A 200 30.66 22.92 -3.27
CA GLN A 200 30.83 21.47 -3.13
C GLN A 200 29.99 20.92 -1.96
N LEU A 201 30.02 21.60 -0.80
CA LEU A 201 29.27 21.16 0.38
C LEU A 201 27.76 21.23 0.15
N ALA A 202 27.28 22.32 -0.46
CA ALA A 202 25.88 22.51 -0.78
C ALA A 202 25.37 21.42 -1.73
N PHE A 203 26.12 21.14 -2.80
CA PHE A 203 25.80 20.06 -3.73
C PHE A 203 25.80 18.70 -3.04
N ALA A 204 26.82 18.37 -2.24
CA ALA A 204 26.88 17.08 -1.55
C ALA A 204 25.72 16.87 -0.57
N ALA A 205 25.31 17.93 0.14
CA ALA A 205 24.16 17.86 1.04
C ALA A 205 22.84 17.62 0.27
N ALA A 206 22.64 18.33 -0.85
CA ALA A 206 21.46 18.16 -1.70
C ALA A 206 21.45 16.78 -2.39
N ALA A 207 22.58 16.32 -2.90
CA ALA A 207 22.72 14.99 -3.50
C ALA A 207 22.37 13.88 -2.50
N PHE A 208 22.81 13.99 -1.24
CA PHE A 208 22.42 13.03 -0.22
C PHE A 208 20.92 13.07 0.08
N ALA A 209 20.32 14.26 0.18
CA ALA A 209 18.89 14.42 0.39
C ALA A 209 18.06 13.83 -0.77
N ALA A 210 18.56 13.93 -2.00
CA ALA A 210 17.97 13.32 -3.19
C ALA A 210 18.29 11.81 -3.36
N GLY A 211 18.86 11.15 -2.35
CA GLY A 211 19.19 9.72 -2.39
C GLY A 211 20.43 9.36 -3.22
N GLN A 212 21.14 10.34 -3.79
CA GLN A 212 22.35 10.16 -4.59
C GLN A 212 23.59 10.04 -3.69
N ARG A 213 23.58 9.04 -2.82
CA ARG A 213 24.60 8.84 -1.77
C ARG A 213 26.02 8.72 -2.29
N ASP A 214 26.21 8.10 -3.46
CA ASP A 214 27.54 7.93 -4.07
C ASP A 214 28.15 9.28 -4.50
N GLU A 215 27.37 10.12 -5.20
CA GLU A 215 27.83 11.46 -5.59
C GLU A 215 28.12 12.34 -4.37
N ALA A 216 27.25 12.30 -3.36
CA ALA A 216 27.47 13.04 -2.12
C ALA A 216 28.77 12.61 -1.42
N ALA A 217 29.02 11.31 -1.29
CA ALA A 217 30.22 10.79 -0.65
C ALA A 217 31.49 11.12 -1.45
N ASP A 218 31.46 10.97 -2.77
CA ASP A 218 32.60 11.27 -3.63
C ASP A 218 33.00 12.74 -3.55
N THR A 219 32.03 13.66 -3.56
CA THR A 219 32.27 15.10 -3.39
C THR A 219 32.88 15.39 -2.02
N LEU A 220 32.31 14.86 -0.93
CA LEU A 220 32.83 15.09 0.42
C LEU A 220 34.24 14.51 0.62
N LEU A 221 34.52 13.33 0.08
CA LEU A 221 35.87 12.73 0.11
C LEU A 221 36.88 13.60 -0.65
N ALA A 222 36.50 14.11 -1.83
CA ALA A 222 37.34 15.02 -2.61
C ALA A 222 37.61 16.33 -1.86
N MET A 223 36.62 16.90 -1.18
CA MET A 223 36.79 18.07 -0.31
C MET A 223 37.77 17.78 0.83
N VAL A 224 37.62 16.65 1.52
CA VAL A 224 38.54 16.25 2.61
C VAL A 224 39.96 16.03 2.10
N ALA A 225 40.12 15.48 0.89
CA ALA A 225 41.44 15.32 0.29
C ALA A 225 42.08 16.66 -0.11
N ALA A 226 41.27 17.65 -0.52
CA ALA A 226 41.76 18.97 -0.90
C ALA A 226 42.14 19.82 0.31
N ASP A 227 41.28 19.90 1.33
CA ASP A 227 41.54 20.61 2.58
C ASP A 227 40.76 19.96 3.76
N PRO A 228 41.41 19.11 4.58
CA PRO A 228 40.77 18.46 5.71
C PRO A 228 40.30 19.40 6.82
N ALA A 229 40.85 20.62 6.89
CA ALA A 229 40.60 21.59 7.96
C ALA A 229 39.62 22.70 7.56
N TRP A 230 39.27 22.78 6.27
CA TRP A 230 38.32 23.77 5.76
C TRP A 230 37.03 23.78 6.59
N ASN A 231 36.61 24.99 7.00
CA ASN A 231 35.42 25.23 7.80
C ASN A 231 35.30 24.29 9.01
N GLU A 232 36.37 24.21 9.82
CA GLU A 232 36.43 23.35 11.02
C GLU A 232 36.22 21.85 10.72
N GLY A 233 36.55 21.41 9.50
CA GLY A 233 36.37 20.03 9.05
C GLY A 233 34.93 19.70 8.65
N ALA A 234 34.14 20.70 8.21
CA ALA A 234 32.73 20.54 7.84
C ALA A 234 32.47 19.39 6.86
N ALA A 235 33.34 19.19 5.86
CA ALA A 235 33.18 18.11 4.89
C ALA A 235 33.26 16.72 5.55
N ARG A 236 34.23 16.52 6.43
CA ARG A 236 34.37 15.28 7.21
C ARG A 236 33.19 15.11 8.15
N ALA A 237 32.79 16.16 8.86
CA ALA A 237 31.65 16.13 9.77
C ALA A 237 30.35 15.73 9.05
N LYS A 238 30.10 16.30 7.86
CA LYS A 238 28.93 15.97 7.04
C LYS A 238 28.94 14.51 6.58
N LEU A 239 30.11 14.00 6.17
CA LEU A 239 30.26 12.60 5.76
C LEU A 239 29.99 11.63 6.93
N LEU A 240 30.44 11.96 8.14
CA LEU A 240 30.14 11.17 9.34
C LEU A 240 28.64 11.21 9.69
N GLN A 241 27.99 12.37 9.56
CA GLN A 241 26.54 12.50 9.75
C GLN A 241 25.76 11.59 8.77
N ILE A 242 26.21 11.50 7.52
CA ILE A 242 25.63 10.59 6.51
C ILE A 242 25.75 9.12 6.95
N PHE A 243 26.92 8.73 7.47
CA PHE A 243 27.12 7.36 7.96
C PHE A 243 26.22 7.01 9.14
N GLU A 244 26.00 7.95 10.06
CA GLU A 244 25.07 7.78 11.17
C GLU A 244 23.62 7.65 10.69
N ALA A 245 23.22 8.45 9.70
CA ALA A 245 21.88 8.41 9.13
C ALA A 245 21.57 7.09 8.40
N ILE A 246 22.54 6.53 7.68
CA ILE A 246 22.38 5.24 6.97
C ILE A 246 22.51 4.06 7.94
N GLY A 247 23.41 4.15 8.91
CA GLY A 247 23.76 3.08 9.84
C GLY A 247 25.18 2.55 9.61
N LEU A 248 25.94 2.39 10.71
CA LEU A 248 27.37 2.06 10.65
C LEU A 248 27.69 0.63 10.17
N GLU A 249 26.70 -0.27 10.20
CA GLU A 249 26.83 -1.65 9.74
C GLU A 249 26.54 -1.83 8.24
N ASP A 250 26.04 -0.77 7.58
CA ASP A 250 25.74 -0.82 6.17
C ASP A 250 27.02 -1.09 5.33
N PRO A 251 26.98 -2.01 4.35
CA PRO A 251 28.14 -2.36 3.53
C PRO A 251 28.73 -1.17 2.75
N TRP A 252 27.88 -0.25 2.28
CA TRP A 252 28.29 0.95 1.57
C TRP A 252 29.01 1.91 2.53
N VAL A 253 28.48 2.12 3.74
CA VAL A 253 29.15 2.92 4.78
C VAL A 253 30.53 2.37 5.11
N SER A 254 30.64 1.05 5.28
CA SER A 254 31.91 0.37 5.54
C SER A 254 32.95 0.59 4.43
N ALA A 255 32.53 0.56 3.17
CA ALA A 255 33.40 0.82 2.03
C ALA A 255 33.87 2.29 1.98
N THR A 256 32.97 3.24 2.15
CA THR A 256 33.28 4.68 2.11
C THR A 256 34.17 5.11 3.28
N ARG A 257 33.99 4.54 4.48
CA ARG A 257 34.88 4.76 5.63
C ARG A 257 36.33 4.33 5.37
N ARG A 258 36.54 3.24 4.64
CA ARG A 258 37.89 2.80 4.24
C ARG A 258 38.55 3.83 3.32
N ARG A 259 37.80 4.36 2.34
CA ARG A 259 38.27 5.43 1.44
C ARG A 259 38.67 6.68 2.24
N LEU A 260 37.83 7.11 3.18
CA LEU A 260 38.15 8.24 4.07
C LEU A 260 39.42 7.99 4.89
N SER A 261 39.57 6.79 5.46
CA SER A 261 40.76 6.43 6.24
C SER A 261 42.04 6.52 5.39
N THR A 262 41.98 6.07 4.13
CA THR A 262 43.11 6.19 3.20
C THR A 262 43.45 7.65 2.92
N ILE A 263 42.45 8.52 2.75
CA ILE A 263 42.70 9.96 2.51
C ILE A 263 43.36 10.64 3.71
N LEU A 264 42.98 10.24 4.94
CA LEU A 264 43.47 10.90 6.16
C LEU A 264 44.83 10.38 6.65
N PHE A 265 45.16 9.11 6.36
CA PHE A 265 46.30 8.42 6.98
C PHE A 265 47.17 7.62 6.01
N GLY A 266 46.78 7.50 4.74
CA GLY A 266 47.54 6.81 3.69
C GLY A 266 48.46 7.77 2.96
#